data_AF-Q4SQE3-F1
#
_entry.id   AF-Q4SQE3-F1
#
_cell.length_a   1.000
_cell.length_b   1.000
_cell.length_c   1.000
_cell.angle_alpha   90.00
_cell.angle_beta   90.00
_cell.angle_gamma   90.00
#
_symmetry.space_group_name_H-M   'P 1'
#
loop_
_entity.id
_entity.type
_entity.pdbx_description
1 polymer ?
#
loop_
_entity_poly.entity_id
_entity_poly.type
_entity_poly.pdbx_seq_one_letter_code
_entity_poly.pdbx_strand_id
1 'polypeptide(L)' 'MVCIPCIVIPVLLWVYKRFLEPFVYPLISPIINTLWPKKAVQDT' A
#
# COMPACT_ATOMS: atom_id res chain seq x y z
N MET A 1 -1.66 -27.19 17.01
CA MET A 1 -1.32 -25.76 16.81
C MET A 1 -0.55 -25.49 15.49
N VAL A 2 -0.96 -26.11 14.38
CA VAL A 2 -0.47 -25.79 13.01
C VAL A 2 -1.59 -25.26 12.12
N CYS A 3 -2.85 -25.59 12.44
CA CYS A 3 -4.02 -25.12 11.68
C CYS A 3 -4.30 -23.62 11.87
N ILE A 4 -4.07 -23.07 13.08
CA ILE A 4 -4.27 -21.64 13.35
C ILE A 4 -3.31 -20.78 12.50
N PRO A 5 -1.97 -20.99 12.50
CA PRO A 5 -1.10 -20.20 11.65
C PRO A 5 -1.35 -20.44 10.16
N CYS A 6 -1.73 -21.66 9.74
CA CYS A 6 -2.00 -21.95 8.33
C CYS A 6 -3.18 -21.19 7.72
N ILE A 7 -4.22 -20.83 8.49
CA ILE A 7 -5.32 -20.00 7.97
C ILE A 7 -5.00 -18.52 8.18
N VAL A 8 -4.40 -18.17 9.32
CA VAL A 8 -4.17 -16.76 9.68
C VAL A 8 -3.11 -16.12 8.79
N ILE A 9 -2.00 -16.80 8.50
CA ILE A 9 -0.91 -16.25 7.67
C ILE A 9 -1.40 -15.89 6.26
N PRO A 10 -2.02 -16.78 5.48
CA PRO A 10 -2.47 -16.43 4.14
C PRO A 10 -3.59 -15.39 4.18
N VAL A 11 -4.49 -15.42 5.16
CA VAL A 11 -5.53 -14.37 5.30
C VAL A 11 -4.89 -13.02 5.59
N LEU A 12 -3.90 -12.97 6.48
CA LEU A 12 -3.22 -11.73 6.85
C LEU A 12 -2.44 -11.16 5.66
N LEU A 13 -1.65 -12.00 4.97
CA LEU A 13 -0.94 -11.59 3.75
C LEU A 13 -1.89 -11.19 2.63
N TRP A 14 -3.01 -11.90 2.47
CA TRP A 14 -4.03 -11.60 1.47
C TRP A 14 -4.70 -10.27 1.77
N VAL A 15 -5.13 -10.03 3.01
CA VAL A 15 -5.69 -8.74 3.43
C VAL A 15 -4.65 -7.64 3.28
N TYR A 16 -3.40 -7.84 3.70
CA TYR A 16 -2.38 -6.82 3.51
C TYR A 16 -2.19 -6.47 2.04
N LYS A 17 -2.05 -7.44 1.12
CA LYS A 17 -1.91 -7.13 -0.30
C LYS A 17 -3.17 -6.53 -0.90
N ARG A 18 -4.32 -7.18 -0.68
CA ARG A 18 -5.62 -6.80 -1.23
C ARG A 18 -6.12 -5.47 -0.68
N PHE A 19 -5.72 -5.08 0.52
CA PHE A 19 -6.19 -3.87 1.19
C PHE A 19 -5.17 -2.74 1.12
N LEU A 20 -3.85 -3.01 1.22
CA LEU A 20 -2.86 -1.94 1.01
C LEU A 20 -2.97 -1.38 -0.40
N GLU A 21 -3.01 -2.19 -1.44
CA GLU A 21 -3.00 -1.65 -2.81
C GLU A 21 -4.15 -0.66 -3.07
N PRO A 22 -5.43 -1.01 -2.88
CA PRO A 22 -6.53 -0.09 -3.16
C PRO A 22 -6.72 1.01 -2.12
N PHE A 23 -6.17 0.89 -0.89
CA PHE A 23 -6.27 1.96 0.09
C PHE A 23 -5.12 2.96 -0.04
N VAL A 24 -3.91 2.46 -0.22
CA VAL A 24 -2.69 3.26 -0.30
C VAL A 24 -2.61 4.00 -1.64
N TYR A 25 -2.95 3.38 -2.76
CA TYR A 25 -2.84 4.03 -4.08
C TYR A 25 -3.69 5.30 -4.25
N PRO A 26 -5.01 5.32 -3.91
CA PRO A 26 -5.81 6.53 -4.00
C PRO A 26 -5.53 7.53 -2.88
N LEU A 27 -4.90 7.12 -1.79
CA LEU A 27 -4.49 8.03 -0.72
C LEU A 27 -3.17 8.72 -1.08
N ILE A 28 -2.22 7.98 -1.64
CA ILE A 28 -0.93 8.50 -2.07
C ILE A 28 -1.05 9.32 -3.35
N SER A 29 -1.94 8.99 -4.29
CA SER A 29 -2.05 9.71 -5.56
C SER A 29 -2.34 11.22 -5.43
N PRO A 30 -3.29 11.70 -4.60
CA PRO A 30 -3.48 13.13 -4.38
C PRO A 30 -2.35 13.72 -3.52
N ILE A 31 -1.81 12.96 -2.56
CA ILE A 31 -0.74 13.43 -1.68
C ILE A 31 0.52 13.72 -2.50
N ILE A 32 0.97 12.79 -3.36
CA ILE A 32 2.12 13.02 -4.24
C ILE A 32 1.80 14.11 -5.25
N ASN A 33 0.61 14.17 -5.84
CA ASN A 33 0.28 15.24 -6.78
C ASN A 33 0.29 16.63 -6.12
N THR A 34 -0.18 16.72 -4.87
CA THR A 34 -0.29 17.97 -4.11
C THR A 34 1.03 18.39 -3.48
N LEU A 35 1.83 17.45 -2.98
CA LEU A 35 3.16 17.74 -2.41
C LEU A 35 4.24 17.86 -3.48
N TRP A 36 4.12 17.14 -4.60
CA TRP A 36 5.08 17.12 -5.71
C TRP A 36 4.45 17.56 -7.06
N PRO A 37 3.81 18.74 -7.16
CA PRO A 37 3.48 19.33 -8.45
C PRO A 37 4.78 19.84 -9.10
N LYS A 38 5.44 19.01 -9.91
CA LYS A 38 6.53 19.36 -10.86
C LYS A 38 7.84 19.97 -10.30
N LYS A 39 7.99 20.22 -9.00
CA LYS A 39 9.20 20.86 -8.42
C LYS A 39 10.23 19.91 -7.82
N ALA A 40 9.97 18.60 -7.77
CA ALA A 40 10.91 17.61 -7.24
C ALA A 40 11.32 16.53 -8.27
N VAL A 41 10.96 16.74 -9.54
CA VAL A 41 11.56 16.06 -10.71
C VAL A 41 12.31 17.13 -11.51
N GLN A 42 13.09 17.97 -10.83
CA GLN A 42 14.12 18.78 -11.45
C GLN A 42 15.13 19.21 -10.39
N ASP A 43 15.89 18.26 -9.86
CA ASP A 43 17.23 18.51 -9.35
C ASP A 43 18.02 17.18 -9.42
N THR A 44 18.99 17.16 -10.34
CA THR A 44 19.85 16.08 -10.85
C THR A 44 19.28 15.22 -11.98
#